data_AF-G7LRA1-F1
#
_entry.id   AF-G7LRA1-F1
#
_cell.length_a   1.000
_cell.length_b   1.000
_cell.length_c   1.000
_cell.angle_alpha   90.00
_cell.angle_beta   90.00
_cell.angle_gamma   90.00
#
_symmetry.space_group_name_H-M   'P 1'
#
loop_
_entity.id
_entity.type
_entity.pdbx_description
1 polymer ?
#
loop_
_entity_poly.entity_id
_entity_poly.type
_entity_poly.pdbx_seq_one_letter_code
_entity_poly.pdbx_strand_id
1 'polypeptide(L)'
;MVVFQPFENSTPEPLPDADSANFKLIYKGNYPDKTNIASSGRNYYCNALKLPQEFNPDSASIIEESFLLANGKAYVNCKPMNFNVDDDNFAALDFPFFTDRKVVFTIKGESVDGADAATFETLENNQAKDKNRYYVIAGKSVALPYKRSASAYPPCYGLRVKSSLSKT
;
A
#
# COMPACT_ATOMS: atom_id res chain seq x y z
N MET A 1 12.02 -27.70 -10.10
CA MET A 1 12.13 -26.22 -10.09
C MET A 1 10.77 -25.66 -9.73
N VAL A 2 10.71 -24.77 -8.74
CA VAL A 2 9.48 -24.07 -8.40
C VAL A 2 9.49 -22.71 -9.07
N VAL A 3 8.35 -22.30 -9.63
CA VAL A 3 8.18 -21.01 -10.31
C VAL A 3 6.96 -20.29 -9.77
N PHE A 4 7.02 -18.96 -9.75
CA PHE A 4 5.87 -18.10 -9.57
C PHE A 4 5.40 -17.64 -10.95
N GLN A 5 4.12 -17.85 -11.23
CA GLN A 5 3.49 -17.42 -12.48
C GLN A 5 2.08 -16.93 -12.13
N PRO A 6 1.86 -15.61 -12.01
CA PRO A 6 0.55 -15.08 -11.60
C PRO A 6 -0.52 -15.34 -12.67
N PHE A 7 -0.16 -15.31 -13.95
CA PHE A 7 -1.12 -15.49 -15.04
C PHE A 7 -0.58 -16.48 -16.08
N GLU A 8 -1.47 -17.22 -16.76
CA GLU A 8 -1.08 -18.19 -17.80
C GLU A 8 -0.21 -17.57 -18.91
N ASN A 9 -0.43 -16.29 -19.21
CA ASN A 9 0.30 -15.53 -20.22
C ASN A 9 1.55 -14.80 -19.67
N SER A 10 1.84 -14.90 -18.38
CA SER A 10 3.03 -14.31 -17.77
C SER A 10 4.22 -15.27 -17.86
N THR A 11 5.43 -14.72 -18.01
CA THR A 11 6.67 -15.50 -17.95
C THR A 11 6.84 -16.06 -16.54
N PRO A 12 7.01 -17.38 -16.35
CA PRO A 12 7.28 -17.96 -15.04
C PRO A 12 8.61 -17.45 -14.47
N GLU A 13 8.58 -16.97 -13.23
CA GLU A 13 9.76 -16.52 -12.49
C GLU A 13 10.24 -17.63 -11.54
N PRO A 14 11.48 -18.14 -11.67
CA PRO A 14 12.00 -19.16 -10.77
C PRO A 14 12.15 -18.66 -9.34
N LEU A 15 11.75 -19.48 -8.35
CA LEU A 15 12.06 -19.22 -6.94
C LEU A 15 13.47 -19.76 -6.65
N PRO A 16 14.46 -18.89 -6.35
CA PRO A 16 15.82 -19.34 -6.10
C PRO A 16 15.88 -20.24 -4.87
N ASP A 17 16.63 -21.33 -4.96
CA ASP A 17 16.84 -22.32 -3.89
C ASP A 17 15.56 -23.06 -3.43
N ALA A 18 14.46 -22.96 -4.17
CA ALA A 18 13.23 -23.66 -3.84
C ALA A 18 13.27 -25.12 -4.33
N ASP A 19 13.04 -26.03 -3.40
CA ASP A 19 12.86 -27.46 -3.64
C ASP A 19 11.37 -27.81 -3.65
N SER A 20 10.90 -28.38 -4.77
CA SER A 20 9.51 -28.82 -4.92
C SER A 20 9.12 -29.93 -3.93
N ALA A 21 10.08 -30.72 -3.44
CA ALA A 21 9.80 -31.81 -2.49
C ALA A 21 9.32 -31.31 -1.12
N ASN A 22 9.58 -30.05 -0.78
CA ASN A 22 9.22 -29.46 0.51
C ASN A 22 8.56 -28.08 0.39
N PHE A 23 8.06 -27.74 -0.80
CA PHE A 23 7.40 -26.46 -1.05
C PHE A 23 6.01 -26.43 -0.42
N LYS A 24 5.69 -25.36 0.30
CA LYS A 24 4.37 -25.18 0.95
C LYS A 24 3.89 -23.75 0.78
N LEU A 25 2.68 -23.60 0.26
CA LEU A 25 1.96 -22.33 0.26
C LEU A 25 1.41 -22.06 1.66
N ILE A 26 1.79 -20.92 2.24
CA ILE A 26 1.40 -20.48 3.59
C ILE A 26 0.21 -19.54 3.51
N TYR A 27 0.26 -18.59 2.57
CA TYR A 27 -0.79 -17.62 2.32
C TYR A 27 -0.98 -17.44 0.82
N LYS A 28 -2.24 -17.32 0.39
CA LYS A 28 -2.62 -17.06 -0.99
C LYS A 28 -3.52 -15.83 -1.03
N GLY A 29 -3.12 -14.80 -1.79
CA GLY A 29 -3.99 -13.66 -2.08
C GLY A 29 -5.21 -14.09 -2.91
N ASN A 30 -6.25 -13.25 -2.93
CA ASN A 30 -7.46 -13.53 -3.70
C ASN A 30 -7.22 -13.39 -5.20
N TYR A 31 -6.26 -12.54 -5.59
CA TYR A 31 -5.82 -12.42 -6.98
C TYR A 31 -4.39 -12.95 -7.16
N PRO A 32 -4.08 -13.57 -8.32
CA PRO A 32 -2.79 -14.23 -8.50
C PRO A 32 -1.55 -13.32 -8.43
N ASP A 33 -1.70 -12.03 -8.76
CA ASP A 33 -0.65 -11.01 -8.72
C ASP A 33 -0.49 -10.35 -7.34
N LYS A 34 -1.37 -10.67 -6.40
CA LYS A 34 -1.29 -10.19 -5.01
C LYS A 34 -0.26 -10.97 -4.20
N THR A 35 -0.15 -10.63 -2.93
CA THR A 35 0.81 -11.25 -2.02
C THR A 35 0.50 -12.74 -1.87
N ASN A 36 1.48 -13.60 -2.16
CA ASN A 36 1.47 -15.02 -1.81
C ASN A 36 2.70 -15.32 -0.98
N ILE A 37 2.54 -16.01 0.16
CA ILE A 37 3.66 -16.40 1.01
C ILE A 37 3.83 -17.91 0.91
N ALA A 38 5.06 -18.35 0.68
CA ALA A 38 5.40 -19.76 0.61
C ALA A 38 6.70 -20.06 1.36
N SER A 39 6.93 -21.34 1.67
CA SER A 39 8.17 -21.84 2.24
C SER A 39 8.74 -22.99 1.41
N SER A 40 10.06 -23.14 1.47
CA SER A 40 10.80 -24.32 1.00
C SER A 40 11.99 -24.54 1.92
N GLY A 41 11.94 -25.62 2.71
CA GLY A 41 12.91 -25.86 3.78
C GLY A 41 12.93 -24.70 4.79
N ARG A 42 14.07 -23.99 4.88
CA ARG A 42 14.25 -22.81 5.75
C ARG A 42 14.01 -21.48 5.05
N ASN A 43 13.70 -21.50 3.75
CA ASN A 43 13.50 -20.29 2.97
C ASN A 43 12.02 -19.92 2.93
N TYR A 44 11.74 -18.62 2.97
CA TYR A 44 10.42 -18.05 2.73
C TYR A 44 10.43 -17.18 1.48
N TYR A 45 9.27 -17.10 0.83
CA TYR A 45 9.10 -16.38 -0.42
C TYR A 45 7.83 -15.55 -0.35
N CYS A 46 7.89 -14.33 -0.89
CA CYS A 46 6.74 -13.53 -1.27
C CYS A 46 6.69 -13.48 -2.79
N ASN A 47 5.71 -14.13 -3.40
CA ASN A 47 5.67 -14.38 -4.85
C ASN A 47 7.01 -15.01 -5.32
N ALA A 48 7.68 -14.43 -6.33
CA ALA A 48 8.99 -14.89 -6.79
C ALA A 48 10.16 -14.46 -5.89
N LEU A 49 9.95 -13.52 -4.97
CA LEU A 49 11.01 -12.90 -4.20
C LEU A 49 11.31 -13.70 -2.93
N LYS A 50 12.57 -14.08 -2.75
CA LYS A 50 13.05 -14.70 -1.52
C LYS A 50 13.07 -13.66 -0.41
N LEU A 51 12.40 -13.94 0.70
CA LEU A 51 12.37 -13.09 1.88
C LEU A 51 13.68 -13.24 2.69
N PRO A 52 14.04 -12.24 3.51
CA PRO A 52 15.21 -12.33 4.38
C PRO A 52 15.15 -13.53 5.34
N GLN A 53 16.31 -14.03 5.79
CA GLN A 53 16.39 -15.22 6.65
C GLN A 53 15.72 -15.02 8.01
N GLU A 54 15.67 -13.78 8.48
CA GLU A 54 15.00 -13.37 9.71
C GLU A 54 13.48 -13.21 9.56
N PHE A 55 12.91 -13.44 8.37
CA PHE A 55 11.47 -13.42 8.19
C PHE A 55 10.82 -14.51 9.04
N ASN A 56 9.83 -14.12 9.84
CA ASN A 56 9.02 -15.02 10.64
C ASN A 56 7.55 -14.94 10.21
N PRO A 57 6.96 -16.02 9.65
CA PRO A 57 5.57 -16.03 9.25
C PRO A 57 4.60 -15.88 10.43
N ASP A 58 4.98 -16.28 11.65
CA ASP A 58 4.11 -16.22 12.83
C ASP A 58 3.88 -14.79 13.33
N SER A 59 4.79 -13.86 12.96
CA SER A 59 4.66 -12.42 13.22
C SER A 59 4.14 -11.64 12.00
N ALA A 60 3.86 -12.32 10.89
CA ALA A 60 3.54 -11.66 9.64
C ALA A 60 2.06 -11.23 9.60
N SER A 61 1.82 -9.99 9.21
CA SER A 61 0.48 -9.45 8.93
C SER A 61 0.37 -9.05 7.48
N ILE A 62 -0.76 -9.38 6.85
CA ILE A 62 -1.07 -9.00 5.47
C ILE A 62 -2.27 -8.05 5.47
N ILE A 63 -2.09 -6.89 4.85
CA ILE A 63 -3.08 -5.80 4.85
C ILE A 63 -3.42 -5.45 3.40
N GLU A 64 -4.72 -5.49 3.06
CA GLU A 64 -5.26 -5.25 1.71
C GLU A 64 -4.54 -6.05 0.61
N GLU A 65 -4.05 -7.25 0.95
CA GLU A 65 -3.31 -8.18 0.07
C GLU A 65 -2.05 -7.61 -0.61
N SER A 66 -1.69 -6.37 -0.33
CA SER A 66 -0.58 -5.65 -0.94
C SER A 66 0.52 -5.30 0.05
N PHE A 67 0.18 -5.14 1.34
CA PHE A 67 1.17 -4.90 2.38
C PHE A 67 1.46 -6.17 3.18
N LEU A 68 2.73 -6.46 3.38
CA LEU A 68 3.23 -7.49 4.28
C LEU A 68 4.06 -6.79 5.36
N LEU A 69 3.67 -6.94 6.61
CA LEU A 69 4.41 -6.46 7.78
C LEU A 69 4.97 -7.66 8.52
N ALA A 70 6.26 -7.65 8.82
CA ALA A 70 6.89 -8.71 9.60
C ALA A 70 8.16 -8.19 10.28
N ASN A 71 8.28 -8.41 11.60
CA ASN A 71 9.46 -8.05 12.39
C ASN A 71 9.87 -6.57 12.23
N GLY A 72 8.91 -5.64 12.22
CA GLY A 72 9.17 -4.21 12.05
C GLY A 72 9.63 -3.81 10.64
N LYS A 73 9.51 -4.72 9.66
CA LYS A 73 9.75 -4.46 8.24
C LYS A 73 8.43 -4.46 7.49
N ALA A 74 8.28 -3.47 6.62
CA ALA A 74 7.14 -3.38 5.73
C ALA A 74 7.55 -3.68 4.29
N TYR A 75 6.68 -4.39 3.59
CA TYR A 75 6.81 -4.69 2.18
C TYR A 75 5.52 -4.31 1.47
N VAL A 76 5.63 -3.79 0.25
CA VAL A 76 4.51 -3.51 -0.63
C VAL A 76 4.70 -4.29 -1.93
N ASN A 77 3.73 -5.11 -2.30
CA ASN A 77 3.80 -6.05 -3.43
C ASN A 77 5.12 -6.85 -3.42
N CYS A 78 5.44 -7.44 -2.27
CA CYS A 78 6.66 -8.21 -1.99
C CYS A 78 7.99 -7.44 -2.02
N LYS A 79 7.99 -6.13 -2.26
CA LYS A 79 9.21 -5.30 -2.26
C LYS A 79 9.35 -4.55 -0.94
N PRO A 80 10.55 -4.46 -0.35
CA PRO A 80 10.75 -3.75 0.90
C PRO A 80 10.41 -2.26 0.73
N MET A 81 9.75 -1.70 1.74
CA MET A 81 9.52 -0.26 1.84
C MET A 81 10.78 0.43 2.37
N ASN A 82 10.98 1.69 1.97
CA ASN A 82 12.19 2.46 2.31
C ASN A 82 12.19 3.06 3.72
N PHE A 83 11.16 2.80 4.51
CA PHE A 83 11.01 3.31 5.87
C PHE A 83 10.33 2.25 6.74
N ASN A 84 10.59 2.31 8.04
CA ASN A 84 9.89 1.49 9.02
C ASN A 84 8.50 2.05 9.25
N VAL A 85 7.56 1.18 9.60
CA VAL A 85 6.20 1.55 9.96
C VAL A 85 5.90 1.09 11.38
N ASP A 86 4.91 1.73 11.99
CA ASP A 86 4.34 1.26 13.25
C ASP A 86 3.35 0.11 12.96
N ASP A 87 3.85 -1.13 13.02
CA ASP A 87 3.08 -2.33 12.64
C ASP A 87 1.73 -2.43 13.37
N ASP A 88 1.69 -2.07 14.67
CA ASP A 88 0.49 -2.14 15.52
C ASP A 88 -0.59 -1.13 15.11
N ASN A 89 -0.18 -0.06 14.40
CA ASN A 89 -1.05 1.04 14.02
C ASN A 89 -1.25 1.15 12.50
N PHE A 90 -0.61 0.28 11.72
CA PHE A 90 -0.74 0.27 10.28
C PHE A 90 -2.11 -0.22 9.86
N ALA A 91 -2.87 0.63 9.17
CA ALA A 91 -4.23 0.33 8.75
C ALA A 91 -4.53 0.94 7.37
N ALA A 92 -5.47 0.30 6.67
CA ALA A 92 -6.11 0.89 5.51
C ALA A 92 -7.01 2.06 5.94
N LEU A 93 -6.96 3.14 5.18
CA LEU A 93 -8.02 4.14 5.12
C LEU A 93 -8.89 3.84 3.89
N ASP A 94 -9.69 4.79 3.42
CA ASP A 94 -10.31 4.62 2.12
C ASP A 94 -9.25 4.55 1.01
N PHE A 95 -9.48 3.69 0.03
CA PHE A 95 -8.59 3.54 -1.11
C PHE A 95 -8.33 4.92 -1.77
N PRO A 96 -7.06 5.29 -2.07
CA PRO A 96 -5.85 4.46 -2.06
C PRO A 96 -4.91 4.71 -0.86
N PHE A 97 -5.42 5.10 0.31
CA PHE A 97 -4.60 5.56 1.43
C PHE A 97 -4.46 4.55 2.57
N PHE A 98 -3.33 4.61 3.25
CA PHE A 98 -3.00 3.83 4.44
C PHE A 98 -2.33 4.76 5.46
N THR A 99 -2.28 4.36 6.72
CA THR A 99 -1.59 5.14 7.76
C THR A 99 -1.06 4.22 8.85
N ASP A 100 0.04 4.61 9.49
CA ASP A 100 0.51 4.03 10.75
C ASP A 100 0.26 4.98 11.94
N ARG A 101 -0.66 5.94 11.75
CA ARG A 101 -0.96 7.12 12.61
C ARG A 101 0.11 8.20 12.65
N LYS A 102 1.33 7.95 12.15
CA LYS A 102 2.41 8.94 12.10
C LYS A 102 2.63 9.45 10.67
N VAL A 103 2.49 8.55 9.69
CA VAL A 103 2.70 8.82 8.27
C VAL A 103 1.53 8.25 7.49
N VAL A 104 1.14 8.97 6.44
CA VAL A 104 0.13 8.51 5.47
C VAL A 104 0.87 7.92 4.26
N PHE A 105 0.42 6.78 3.78
CA PHE A 105 0.98 6.08 2.63
C PHE A 105 -0.02 5.93 1.49
N THR A 106 0.49 5.80 0.28
CA THR A 106 -0.30 5.37 -0.88
C THR A 106 -0.26 3.84 -1.02
N ILE A 107 -1.11 3.28 -1.89
CA ILE A 107 -1.06 1.87 -2.33
C ILE A 107 0.32 1.40 -2.84
N LYS A 108 1.23 2.31 -3.19
CA LYS A 108 2.60 1.98 -3.62
C LYS A 108 3.58 1.90 -2.45
N GLY A 109 3.12 2.08 -1.21
CA GLY A 109 3.96 2.18 -0.03
C GLY A 109 4.81 3.45 -0.02
N GLU A 110 4.39 4.50 -0.73
CA GLU A 110 5.06 5.81 -0.73
C GLU A 110 4.42 6.71 0.31
N SER A 111 5.22 7.42 1.10
CA SER A 111 4.70 8.44 2.03
C SER A 111 4.08 9.61 1.28
N VAL A 112 2.91 10.08 1.72
CA VAL A 112 2.28 11.29 1.20
C VAL A 112 2.98 12.50 1.80
N ASP A 113 3.76 13.21 0.97
CA ASP A 113 4.64 14.27 1.44
C ASP A 113 3.89 15.37 2.20
N GLY A 114 4.33 15.58 3.44
CA GLY A 114 3.81 16.56 4.38
C GLY A 114 2.36 16.35 4.84
N ALA A 115 1.77 15.18 4.62
CA ALA A 115 0.50 14.83 5.25
C ALA A 115 0.59 14.92 6.78
N ASP A 116 -0.38 15.60 7.39
CA ASP A 116 -0.61 15.52 8.83
C ASP A 116 -1.52 14.31 9.11
N ALA A 117 -0.90 13.18 9.43
CA ALA A 117 -1.59 11.91 9.67
C ALA A 117 -2.67 11.99 10.77
N ALA A 118 -2.54 12.91 11.74
CA ALA A 118 -3.50 13.04 12.83
C ALA A 118 -4.80 13.73 12.40
N THR A 119 -4.78 14.49 11.30
CA THR A 119 -5.95 15.20 10.76
C THR A 119 -6.32 14.77 9.34
N PHE A 120 -5.70 13.69 8.85
CA PHE A 120 -5.92 13.20 7.50
C PHE A 120 -7.30 12.56 7.37
N GLU A 121 -8.09 13.08 6.43
CA GLU A 121 -9.45 12.66 6.13
C GLU A 121 -9.50 12.24 4.66
N THR A 122 -9.84 10.97 4.42
CA THR A 122 -10.09 10.47 3.07
C THR A 122 -11.41 11.00 2.54
N LEU A 123 -11.45 11.23 1.23
CA LEU A 123 -12.60 11.70 0.49
C LEU A 123 -12.83 10.76 -0.70
N GLU A 124 -13.98 10.89 -1.36
CA GLU A 124 -14.27 10.10 -2.56
C GLU A 124 -13.27 10.35 -3.70
N ASN A 125 -13.20 9.40 -4.64
CA ASN A 125 -12.46 9.55 -5.90
C ASN A 125 -10.95 9.80 -5.74
N ASN A 126 -10.29 9.04 -4.84
CA ASN A 126 -8.84 9.10 -4.57
C ASN A 126 -8.36 10.46 -4.05
N GLN A 127 -9.23 11.17 -3.34
CA GLN A 127 -8.96 12.47 -2.77
C GLN A 127 -8.82 12.36 -1.25
N ALA A 128 -8.09 13.30 -0.67
CA ALA A 128 -8.01 13.43 0.77
C ALA A 128 -7.66 14.87 1.14
N LYS A 129 -7.76 15.20 2.41
CA LYS A 129 -7.30 16.47 2.97
C LYS A 129 -6.75 16.25 4.36
N ASP A 130 -5.96 17.20 4.83
CA ASP A 130 -5.66 17.36 6.24
C ASP A 130 -5.94 18.82 6.63
N LYS A 131 -5.55 19.21 7.86
CA LYS A 131 -5.77 20.59 8.33
C LYS A 131 -5.07 21.68 7.50
N ASN A 132 -4.06 21.33 6.70
CA ASN A 132 -3.18 22.22 5.97
C ASN A 132 -3.30 22.11 4.43
N ARG A 133 -3.67 20.93 3.92
CA ARG A 133 -3.48 20.55 2.52
C ARG A 133 -4.62 19.69 1.98
N TYR A 134 -4.71 19.67 0.66
CA TYR A 134 -5.60 18.80 -0.09
C TYR A 134 -4.78 17.94 -1.06
N TYR A 135 -5.17 16.69 -1.19
CA TYR A 135 -4.44 15.63 -1.89
C TYR A 135 -5.32 14.99 -2.95
N VAL A 136 -4.74 14.76 -4.12
CA VAL A 136 -5.37 13.98 -5.20
C VAL A 136 -4.35 12.99 -5.73
N ILE A 137 -4.69 11.70 -5.70
CA ILE A 137 -3.89 10.66 -6.32
C ILE A 137 -4.40 10.46 -7.76
N ALA A 138 -3.78 11.18 -8.70
CA ALA A 138 -4.03 11.04 -10.14
C ALA A 138 -2.70 10.83 -10.87
N GLY A 139 -2.09 9.65 -10.75
CA GLY A 139 -0.85 9.28 -11.46
C GLY A 139 0.43 10.04 -11.07
N LYS A 140 0.33 11.25 -10.51
CA LYS A 140 1.36 12.06 -9.85
C LYS A 140 0.70 12.92 -8.77
N SER A 141 1.17 12.81 -7.53
CA SER A 141 0.73 13.66 -6.43
C SER A 141 1.20 15.10 -6.67
N VAL A 142 0.27 16.06 -6.69
CA VAL A 142 0.57 17.49 -6.64
C VAL A 142 0.00 18.02 -5.33
N ALA A 143 0.87 18.35 -4.37
CA ALA A 143 0.46 19.00 -3.12
C ALA A 143 0.16 20.48 -3.42
N LEU A 144 -1.10 20.88 -3.28
CA LEU A 144 -1.50 22.27 -3.43
C LEU A 144 -1.56 22.95 -2.05
N PRO A 145 -0.83 24.06 -1.81
CA PRO A 145 -0.99 24.82 -0.58
C PRO A 145 -2.40 25.41 -0.52
N TYR A 146 -3.18 25.07 0.50
CA TYR A 146 -4.58 25.50 0.63
C TYR A 146 -4.85 26.21 1.96
N LYS A 147 -5.73 27.23 1.95
CA LYS A 147 -5.99 28.13 3.10
C LYS A 147 -7.49 28.29 3.46
N ARG A 148 -8.40 27.46 2.94
CA ARG A 148 -9.86 27.56 3.22
C ARG A 148 -10.52 26.19 3.39
N SER A 149 -11.85 26.13 3.55
CA SER A 149 -12.64 24.89 3.68
C SER A 149 -12.99 24.32 2.30
N ALA A 150 -12.59 23.07 2.03
CA ALA A 150 -12.96 22.34 0.81
C ALA A 150 -14.19 21.46 1.06
N SER A 151 -15.18 21.52 0.15
CA SER A 151 -16.30 20.58 0.08
C SER A 151 -16.07 19.60 -1.08
N ALA A 152 -16.14 18.30 -0.81
CA ALA A 152 -16.14 17.28 -1.85
C ALA A 152 -17.52 17.24 -2.53
N TYR A 153 -17.54 17.17 -3.86
CA TYR A 153 -18.76 17.02 -4.66
C TYR A 153 -18.56 15.92 -5.73
N PRO A 154 -19.37 14.86 -5.74
CA PRO A 154 -19.45 13.94 -6.87
C PRO A 154 -20.45 14.43 -7.95
N PRO A 155 -20.28 14.06 -9.25
CA PRO A 155 -19.02 13.90 -9.97
C PRO A 155 -18.94 14.89 -11.15
N CYS A 156 -17.88 15.69 -11.22
CA CYS A 156 -17.43 16.30 -12.47
C CYS A 156 -15.93 16.47 -12.43
N TYR A 157 -15.27 16.05 -13.50
CA TYR A 157 -13.85 16.28 -13.77
C TYR A 157 -13.52 17.78 -13.62
N GLY A 158 -12.66 18.11 -12.66
CA GLY A 158 -12.04 19.44 -12.52
C GLY A 158 -12.53 20.28 -11.33
N LEU A 159 -11.59 21.03 -10.73
CA LEU A 159 -11.85 22.01 -9.68
C LEU A 159 -12.57 23.25 -10.23
N ARG A 160 -13.61 23.73 -9.54
CA ARG A 160 -14.15 25.10 -9.71
C ARG A 160 -14.06 25.86 -8.38
N VAL A 161 -13.49 27.06 -8.42
CA VAL A 161 -13.55 28.00 -7.28
C VAL A 161 -14.88 28.73 -7.34
N LYS A 162 -15.72 28.56 -6.30
CA LYS A 162 -16.91 29.40 -6.12
C LYS A 162 -16.47 30.69 -5.43
N SER A 163 -16.37 31.78 -6.17
CA SER A 163 -16.30 33.11 -5.55
C SER A 163 -17.65 33.39 -4.91
N SER A 164 -17.67 33.48 -3.58
CA SER A 164 -18.79 34.11 -2.88
C SER A 164 -18.72 35.60 -3.20
N LEU A 165 -19.43 36.04 -4.24
CA LEU A 165 -19.86 37.42 -4.31
C LEU A 165 -20.89 37.60 -3.18
N SER A 166 -20.48 38.36 -2.18
CA SER A 166 -21.33 38.85 -1.11
C SER A 166 -22.54 39.57 -1.70
N LYS A 167 -23.70 39.34 -1.09
CA LYS A 167 -24.91 40.14 -1.28
C LYS A 167 -24.60 41.63 -1.14
N THR A 168 -25.07 42.40 -2.13
CA THR A 168 -25.84 43.64 -1.96
C THR A 168 -26.79 43.75 -3.13
#